data_AF-A0A2G2DCM5-F1
#
_entry.id   AF-A0A2G2DCM5-F1
#
_cell.length_a   1.000
_cell.length_b   1.000
_cell.length_c   1.000
_cell.angle_alpha   90.00
_cell.angle_beta   90.00
_cell.angle_gamma   90.00
#
_symmetry.space_group_name_H-M   'P 1'
#
loop_
_entity.id
_entity.type
_entity.pdbx_description
1 polymer ?
#
loop_
_entity_poly.entity_id
_entity_poly.type
_entity_poly.pdbx_seq_one_letter_code
_entity_poly.pdbx_strand_id
1 'polypeptide(L)'
;MKLLWTLGLFMTLSVNSIAQETVAIEKQKEQIVEASCGICQFSMDGNSCDLAIRIDGKSYYVEGAKMDDHGDAHSAHGMCNEIRQAKVIGKVVGDKFIATSFKLIEVKGNGHDHEGHKH
;
A
#
# COMPACT_ATOMS: atom_id res chain seq x y z
N MET A 1 -12.18 -77.71 -11.70
CA MET A 1 -12.56 -76.53 -12.52
C MET A 1 -13.23 -75.54 -11.59
N LYS A 2 -12.87 -74.26 -11.46
CA LYS A 2 -12.18 -73.33 -12.37
C LYS A 2 -11.67 -72.14 -11.52
N LEU A 3 -10.50 -71.60 -11.91
CA LEU A 3 -10.05 -70.20 -11.76
C LEU A 3 -9.71 -69.75 -10.32
N LEU A 4 -8.46 -69.78 -9.82
CA LEU A 4 -7.22 -69.10 -10.27
C LEU A 4 -7.40 -67.57 -10.46
N TRP A 5 -6.65 -66.83 -9.61
CA TRP A 5 -6.21 -65.41 -9.69
C TRP A 5 -7.21 -64.43 -9.05
N THR A 6 -6.88 -63.71 -7.98
CA THR A 6 -5.89 -62.64 -7.98
C THR A 6 -5.22 -62.43 -6.60
N LEU A 7 -3.90 -62.60 -6.61
CA LEU A 7 -2.96 -61.91 -5.75
C LEU A 7 -3.18 -60.39 -5.91
N GLY A 8 -3.46 -59.68 -4.81
CA GLY A 8 -3.83 -58.26 -4.85
C GLY A 8 -3.55 -57.56 -3.54
N LEU A 9 -2.27 -57.54 -3.18
CA LEU A 9 -1.67 -56.59 -2.24
C LEU A 9 -2.12 -55.16 -2.60
N PHE A 10 -3.08 -54.60 -1.87
CA PHE A 10 -3.37 -53.16 -1.92
C PHE A 10 -3.30 -52.60 -0.51
N MET A 11 -2.06 -52.46 -0.06
CA MET A 11 -1.66 -51.60 1.03
C MET A 11 -2.16 -50.18 0.73
N THR A 12 -3.23 -49.75 1.38
CA THR A 12 -3.72 -48.37 1.29
C THR A 12 -2.74 -47.50 2.07
N LEU A 13 -1.73 -46.96 1.37
CA LEU A 13 -0.93 -45.87 1.87
C LEU A 13 -1.84 -44.65 2.07
N SER A 14 -2.12 -44.33 3.33
CA SER A 14 -2.65 -43.04 3.72
C SER A 14 -1.62 -41.96 3.38
N VAL A 15 -1.77 -41.34 2.21
CA VAL A 15 -1.03 -40.14 1.85
C VAL A 15 -1.60 -38.98 2.66
N ASN A 16 -0.92 -38.63 3.76
CA ASN A 16 -1.13 -37.34 4.41
C ASN A 16 -0.55 -36.26 3.50
N SER A 17 -1.37 -35.65 2.65
CA SER A 17 -1.02 -34.41 1.97
C SER A 17 -0.94 -33.30 3.01
N ILE A 18 0.25 -33.09 3.57
CA ILE A 18 0.56 -31.82 4.21
C ILE A 18 0.71 -30.81 3.08
N ALA A 19 -0.36 -30.07 2.79
CA ALA A 19 -0.30 -28.91 1.93
C ALA A 19 0.74 -27.95 2.53
N GLN A 20 1.84 -27.73 1.81
CA GLN A 20 2.80 -26.70 2.18
C GLN A 20 2.08 -25.36 2.02
N GLU A 21 1.76 -24.72 3.15
CA GLU A 21 1.36 -23.32 3.21
C GLU A 21 2.59 -22.50 2.84
N THR A 22 2.80 -22.32 1.53
CA THR A 22 3.68 -21.26 1.06
C THR A 22 2.96 -19.97 1.44
N VAL A 23 3.47 -19.29 2.47
CA VAL A 23 3.14 -17.89 2.69
C VAL A 23 3.55 -17.19 1.41
N ALA A 24 2.59 -17.00 0.50
CA ALA A 24 2.78 -16.18 -0.66
C ALA A 24 3.11 -14.80 -0.11
N ILE A 25 4.40 -14.45 -0.10
CA ILE A 25 4.80 -13.07 0.09
C ILE A 25 4.23 -12.37 -1.14
N GLU A 26 3.01 -11.85 -1.00
CA GLU A 26 2.41 -11.00 -2.01
C GLU A 26 3.41 -9.89 -2.29
N LYS A 27 4.05 -9.99 -3.45
CA LYS A 27 5.03 -9.02 -3.89
C LYS A 27 4.29 -7.71 -4.06
N GLN A 28 4.43 -6.82 -3.07
CA GLN A 28 3.82 -5.49 -3.09
C GLN A 28 4.28 -4.78 -4.37
N LYS A 29 3.33 -4.43 -5.22
CA LYS A 29 3.59 -3.80 -6.52
C LYS A 29 3.57 -2.28 -6.35
N GLU A 30 4.46 -1.59 -7.07
CA GLU A 30 4.38 -0.13 -7.22
C GLU A 30 3.08 0.25 -7.95
N GLN A 31 2.38 1.24 -7.40
CA GLN A 31 1.17 1.82 -7.98
C GLN A 31 1.20 3.34 -7.86
N ILE A 32 0.54 4.03 -8.80
CA ILE A 32 0.34 5.48 -8.75
C ILE A 32 -1.03 5.74 -8.15
N VAL A 33 -1.07 6.54 -7.09
CA VAL A 33 -2.27 6.85 -6.32
C VAL A 33 -2.36 8.35 -6.08
N GLU A 34 -3.55 8.82 -5.71
CA GLU A 34 -3.71 10.17 -5.18
C GLU A 34 -3.20 10.20 -3.73
N ALA A 35 -2.50 11.27 -3.35
CA ALA A 35 -1.94 11.47 -2.02
C ALA A 35 -2.14 12.91 -1.57
N SER A 36 -2.55 13.07 -0.31
CA SER A 36 -2.91 14.38 0.25
C SER A 36 -3.10 14.30 1.77
N CYS A 37 -3.48 15.40 2.40
CA CYS A 37 -3.95 15.40 3.79
C CYS A 37 -5.34 14.76 3.89
N GLY A 38 -5.51 13.78 4.79
CA GLY A 38 -6.76 13.04 4.94
C GLY A 38 -7.96 13.91 5.29
N ILE A 39 -7.80 14.79 6.29
CA ILE A 39 -8.90 15.65 6.76
C ILE A 39 -9.19 16.80 5.80
N CYS A 40 -8.16 17.42 5.22
CA CYS A 40 -8.33 18.61 4.39
C CYS A 40 -8.90 18.26 3.01
N GLN A 41 -8.38 17.22 2.37
CA GLN A 41 -8.59 16.98 0.95
C GLN A 41 -9.41 15.71 0.65
N PHE A 42 -9.47 14.77 1.59
CA PHE A 42 -10.21 13.52 1.43
C PHE A 42 -11.41 13.37 2.38
N SER A 43 -11.73 14.41 3.16
CA SER A 43 -12.87 14.41 4.10
C SER A 43 -12.87 13.23 5.07
N MET A 44 -11.68 12.80 5.50
CA MET A 44 -11.52 11.75 6.50
C MET A 44 -11.69 12.31 7.90
N ASP A 45 -12.14 11.47 8.84
CA ASP A 45 -12.19 11.83 10.26
C ASP A 45 -10.77 11.83 10.85
N GLY A 46 -10.47 12.80 11.71
CA GLY A 46 -9.17 12.94 12.35
C GLY A 46 -9.00 14.30 13.04
N ASN A 47 -7.93 14.44 13.81
CA ASN A 47 -7.62 15.68 14.54
C ASN A 47 -6.26 16.29 14.12
N SER A 48 -5.60 15.70 13.13
CA SER A 48 -4.25 16.02 12.69
C SER A 48 -4.15 16.03 11.18
N CYS A 49 -3.20 16.80 10.65
CA CYS A 49 -2.85 16.81 9.23
C CYS A 49 -2.01 15.57 8.89
N ASP A 50 -2.67 14.42 8.82
CA ASP A 50 -2.01 13.15 8.53
C ASP A 50 -2.04 12.82 7.03
N LEU A 51 -0.95 12.17 6.58
CA LEU A 51 -0.80 11.72 5.20
C LEU A 51 -1.82 10.63 4.91
N ALA A 52 -2.54 10.81 3.82
CA ALA A 52 -3.49 9.83 3.31
C ALA A 52 -3.27 9.60 1.82
N ILE A 53 -3.69 8.43 1.36
CA ILE A 53 -3.78 8.12 -0.07
C ILE A 53 -5.20 7.71 -0.43
N ARG A 54 -5.57 7.89 -1.70
CA ARG A 54 -6.82 7.39 -2.25
C ARG A 54 -6.53 6.40 -3.38
N ILE A 55 -7.01 5.17 -3.19
CA ILE A 55 -6.90 4.05 -4.13
C ILE A 55 -8.32 3.73 -4.59
N ASP A 56 -8.57 3.84 -5.89
CA ASP A 56 -9.88 3.54 -6.50
C ASP A 56 -11.06 4.23 -5.78
N GLY A 57 -10.87 5.50 -5.40
CA GLY A 57 -11.89 6.30 -4.72
C GLY A 57 -12.01 6.08 -3.20
N LYS A 58 -11.31 5.09 -2.63
CA LYS A 58 -11.28 4.84 -1.18
C LYS A 58 -10.00 5.37 -0.55
N SER A 59 -10.17 6.15 0.52
CA SER A 59 -9.06 6.82 1.22
C SER A 59 -8.57 5.99 2.41
N TYR A 60 -7.26 6.06 2.67
CA TYR A 60 -6.58 5.36 3.75
C TYR A 60 -5.52 6.27 4.35
N TYR A 61 -5.42 6.30 5.69
CA TYR A 61 -4.28 6.94 6.34
C TYR A 61 -3.03 6.10 6.10
N VAL A 62 -1.91 6.77 5.87
CA VAL A 62 -0.63 6.14 5.59
C VAL A 62 0.15 5.95 6.88
N GLU A 63 0.66 4.74 7.09
CA GLU A 63 1.74 4.47 8.05
C GLU A 63 3.04 4.20 7.28
N GLY A 64 4.17 4.64 7.82
CA GLY A 64 5.50 4.45 7.20
C GLY A 64 6.00 5.63 6.36
N ALA A 65 5.19 6.67 6.17
CA ALA A 65 5.58 7.96 5.61
C ALA A 65 4.74 9.08 6.27
N LYS A 66 5.31 10.28 6.42
CA LYS A 66 4.65 11.44 7.05
C LYS A 66 4.53 12.60 6.07
N MET A 67 3.60 13.52 6.35
CA MET A 67 3.43 14.74 5.55
C MET A 67 4.73 15.57 5.45
N ASP A 68 5.41 15.75 6.57
CA ASP A 68 6.63 16.58 6.66
C ASP A 68 7.84 15.99 5.91
N ASP A 69 7.79 14.71 5.55
CA ASP A 69 8.83 14.06 4.74
C ASP A 69 8.81 14.54 3.27
N HIS A 70 7.79 15.31 2.89
CA HIS A 70 7.49 15.65 1.50
C HIS A 70 7.41 17.17 1.25
N GLY A 71 7.97 17.98 2.17
CA GLY A 71 8.01 19.44 2.08
C GLY A 71 6.92 20.12 2.91
N ASP A 72 6.76 21.44 2.72
CA ASP A 72 5.75 22.20 3.44
C ASP A 72 4.34 21.86 2.97
N ALA A 73 3.59 21.20 3.85
CA ALA A 73 2.22 20.79 3.63
C ALA A 73 1.27 21.97 3.33
N HIS A 74 1.58 23.19 3.77
CA HIS A 74 0.76 24.38 3.59
C HIS A 74 1.24 25.31 2.47
N SER A 75 2.30 24.94 1.74
CA SER A 75 2.70 25.65 0.54
C SER A 75 1.61 25.60 -0.55
N ALA A 76 1.70 26.44 -1.58
CA ALA A 76 0.72 26.45 -2.68
C ALA A 76 0.53 25.05 -3.32
N HIS A 77 1.59 24.25 -3.37
CA HIS A 77 1.60 22.87 -3.87
C HIS A 77 1.78 21.83 -2.75
N GLY A 78 1.49 22.23 -1.51
CA GLY A 78 1.52 21.41 -0.32
C GLY A 78 0.28 20.50 -0.26
N MET A 79 0.45 19.33 0.35
CA MET A 79 -0.60 18.31 0.40
C MET A 79 -1.81 18.67 1.28
N CYS A 80 -1.78 19.77 2.06
CA CYS A 80 -3.01 20.30 2.69
C CYS A 80 -3.86 21.12 1.72
N ASN A 81 -3.26 21.65 0.65
CA ASN A 81 -3.93 22.54 -0.30
C ASN A 81 -4.26 21.84 -1.63
N GLU A 82 -3.53 20.78 -1.98
CA GLU A 82 -3.64 20.12 -3.28
C GLU A 82 -3.63 18.59 -3.14
N ILE A 83 -4.45 17.91 -3.96
CA ILE A 83 -4.35 16.46 -4.15
C ILE A 83 -3.25 16.19 -5.18
N ARG A 84 -2.20 15.49 -4.77
CA ARG A 84 -1.05 15.18 -5.62
C ARG A 84 -1.03 13.71 -6.00
N GLN A 85 -0.18 13.33 -6.95
CA GLN A 85 0.05 11.92 -7.26
C GLN A 85 1.32 11.42 -6.58
N ALA A 86 1.29 10.19 -6.10
CA ALA A 86 2.45 9.51 -5.51
C ALA A 86 2.59 8.10 -6.05
N LYS A 87 3.84 7.65 -6.20
CA LYS A 87 4.20 6.24 -6.38
C LYS A 87 4.31 5.60 -5.01
N VAL A 88 3.54 4.54 -4.77
CA VAL A 88 3.54 3.84 -3.49
C VAL A 88 3.74 2.34 -3.67
N ILE A 89 4.45 1.75 -2.71
CA ILE A 89 4.54 0.31 -2.51
C ILE A 89 4.07 0.07 -1.08
N GLY A 90 3.13 -0.85 -0.90
CA GLY A 90 2.55 -1.10 0.41
C GLY A 90 1.35 -2.03 0.33
N LYS A 91 0.63 -2.13 1.43
CA LYS A 91 -0.61 -2.92 1.51
C LYS A 91 -1.63 -2.24 2.40
N VAL A 92 -2.90 -2.45 2.10
CA VAL A 92 -3.99 -2.05 2.98
C VAL A 92 -4.11 -3.08 4.10
N VAL A 93 -4.13 -2.63 5.35
CA VAL A 93 -4.42 -3.45 6.54
C VAL A 93 -5.52 -2.75 7.32
N GLY A 94 -6.75 -3.28 7.23
CA GLY A 94 -7.93 -2.62 7.80
C GLY A 94 -8.27 -1.33 7.06
N ASP A 95 -8.20 -0.20 7.76
CA ASP A 95 -8.48 1.16 7.30
C ASP A 95 -7.22 1.98 7.00
N LYS A 96 -6.04 1.36 7.09
CA LYS A 96 -4.74 2.00 6.87
C LYS A 96 -3.98 1.40 5.70
N PHE A 97 -3.17 2.23 5.07
CA PHE A 97 -2.17 1.79 4.10
C PHE A 97 -0.79 1.77 4.76
N ILE A 98 -0.21 0.57 4.88
CA ILE A 98 1.13 0.39 5.42
C ILE A 98 2.11 0.52 4.26
N ALA A 99 2.75 1.69 4.16
CA ALA A 99 3.70 2.01 3.12
C ALA A 99 5.07 1.40 3.41
N THR A 100 5.60 0.70 2.40
CA THR A 100 6.99 0.25 2.34
C THR A 100 7.83 1.24 1.52
N SER A 101 7.20 1.97 0.59
CA SER A 101 7.78 3.09 -0.14
C SER A 101 6.69 4.09 -0.49
N PHE A 102 7.02 5.37 -0.39
CA PHE A 102 6.17 6.47 -0.81
C PHE A 102 7.03 7.53 -1.49
N LYS A 103 6.68 7.92 -2.71
CA LYS A 103 7.38 8.95 -3.47
C LYS A 103 6.39 9.85 -4.19
N LEU A 104 6.35 11.11 -3.79
CA LEU A 104 5.54 12.13 -4.46
C LEU A 104 6.03 12.35 -5.90
N ILE A 105 5.08 12.50 -6.83
CA ILE A 105 5.38 12.85 -8.22
C ILE A 105 5.44 14.38 -8.30
N GLU A 106 6.51 14.90 -8.90
CA GLU A 106 6.71 16.33 -9.08
C GLU A 106 5.67 16.91 -10.06
N VAL A 107 5.09 18.05 -9.70
CA VAL A 107 4.28 18.84 -10.62
C VAL A 107 5.26 19.60 -11.52
N LYS A 108 5.12 19.48 -12.84
CA LYS A 108 5.95 20.25 -13.78
C LYS A 108 5.50 21.72 -13.75
N GLY A 109 6.04 22.50 -12.82
CA GLY A 109 5.89 23.95 -12.75
C GLY A 109 7.23 24.63 -12.94
N ASN A 110 7.33 25.56 -13.90
CA ASN A 110 8.44 26.51 -13.95
C ASN A 110 8.22 27.52 -12.80
N GLY A 111 8.83 27.29 -11.64
CA GLY A 111 8.67 28.15 -10.48
C GLY A 111 9.80 27.95 -9.48
N HIS A 112 10.65 28.97 -9.37
CA HIS A 112 11.68 29.08 -8.34
C HIS A 112 10.99 29.42 -7.01
N ASP A 113 10.81 28.42 -6.15
CA ASP A 113 10.32 28.60 -4.79
C ASP A 113 11.50 28.38 -3.84
N HIS A 114 12.44 29.32 -3.84
CA HIS A 114 13.59 29.27 -2.93
C HIS A 114 13.21 29.67 -1.50
N GLU A 115 13.62 28.80 -0.58
CA GLU A 115 14.38 29.10 0.63
C GLU A 115 13.60 29.55 1.87
N GLY A 116 13.73 28.75 2.95
CA GLY A 116 13.13 29.15 4.21
C GLY A 116 13.34 28.26 5.42
N HIS A 117 14.50 27.64 5.64
CA HIS A 117 14.90 27.30 7.01
C HIS A 117 16.36 27.69 7.26
N LYS A 118 16.54 28.90 7.80
CA LYS A 118 17.71 29.24 8.62
C LYS A 118 17.51 28.59 9.98
N HIS A 119 18.50 27.81 10.42
CA HIS A 119 18.69 27.45 11.81
C HIS A 119 19.30 28.61 12.59
#